data_AF-A0A952NZZ6-F1
#
_entry.id   AF-A0A952NZZ6-F1
#
_cell.length_a   1.000
_cell.length_b   1.000
_cell.length_c   1.000
_cell.angle_alpha   90.00
_cell.angle_beta   90.00
_cell.angle_gamma   90.00
#
_symmetry.space_group_name_H-M   'P 1'
#
loop_
_entity.id
_entity.type
_entity.pdbx_description
1 polymer ?
#
loop_
_entity_poly.entity_id
_entity_poly.type
_entity_poly.pdbx_seq_one_letter_code
_entity_poly.pdbx_strand_id
1 'polypeptide(L)'
;MRKILFVVSLTALALLPRLETRAALEIVEPAALCDRFEKKADEKKCLNFVNTKKPDTYVASTCQSLDDNKLFMQCLEFATKAEIDPRELETCAQEDLSDQERMSCLRKTADKKGPKFQRMPAQFEGSTKKSPGKKR
;
A
#
# COMPACT_ATOMS: atom_id res chain seq x y z
N MET A 1 57.92 -4.96 38.92
CA MET A 1 56.49 -5.36 38.86
C MET A 1 55.67 -4.18 38.34
N ARG A 2 55.33 -4.17 37.04
CA ARG A 2 54.49 -3.11 36.43
C ARG A 2 53.06 -3.65 36.32
N LYS A 3 52.16 -3.09 37.12
CA LYS A 3 50.73 -3.45 37.16
C LYS A 3 50.03 -2.82 35.96
N ILE A 4 49.51 -3.64 35.06
CA ILE A 4 48.69 -3.22 33.92
C ILE A 4 47.26 -3.07 34.44
N LEU A 5 46.78 -1.83 34.56
CA LEU A 5 45.37 -1.52 34.78
C LEU A 5 44.74 -1.27 33.41
N PHE A 6 44.06 -2.28 32.87
CA PHE A 6 43.15 -2.12 31.74
C PHE A 6 41.95 -1.31 32.21
N VAL A 7 41.93 -0.02 31.88
CA VAL A 7 40.76 0.83 32.06
C VAL A 7 39.78 0.47 30.93
N VAL A 8 38.66 -0.12 31.34
CA VAL A 8 37.49 -0.46 30.52
C VAL A 8 37.03 0.80 29.79
N SER A 9 37.33 0.90 28.50
CA SER A 9 36.92 2.04 27.68
C SER A 9 35.50 1.81 27.16
N LEU A 10 34.69 2.83 27.41
CA LEU A 10 33.32 3.03 27.01
C LEU A 10 33.08 2.63 25.54
N THR A 11 32.20 1.66 25.32
CA THR A 11 31.34 1.66 24.14
C THR A 11 29.90 1.59 24.60
N ALA A 12 29.38 2.76 24.98
CA ALA A 12 27.95 3.02 24.97
C ALA A 12 27.46 2.81 23.52
N LEU A 13 27.07 1.58 23.17
CA LEU A 13 26.38 1.30 21.93
C LEU A 13 25.00 1.94 22.05
N ALA A 14 24.90 3.07 21.36
CA ALA A 14 23.75 3.90 21.15
C ALA A 14 22.41 3.14 21.24
N LEU A 15 21.60 3.48 22.25
CA LEU A 15 20.16 3.50 22.08
C LEU A 15 19.85 4.54 21.00
N LEU A 16 19.92 4.14 19.73
CA LEU A 16 19.32 4.90 18.66
C LEU A 16 17.81 4.84 18.90
N PRO A 17 17.12 5.98 19.07
CA PRO A 17 15.67 5.96 18.98
C PRO A 17 15.37 5.43 17.58
N ARG A 18 14.65 4.31 17.48
CA ARG A 18 14.08 3.86 16.22
C ARG A 18 13.20 5.01 15.76
N LEU A 19 13.72 5.82 14.84
CA LEU A 19 12.92 6.73 14.05
C LEU A 19 11.99 5.80 13.26
N GLU A 20 10.82 5.53 13.82
CA GLU A 20 9.68 4.98 13.09
C GLU A 20 9.36 6.01 12.01
N THR A 21 10.07 5.93 10.89
CA THR A 21 9.65 6.50 9.63
C THR A 21 8.34 5.80 9.32
N ARG A 22 7.23 6.36 9.79
CA ARG A 22 5.89 5.99 9.33
C ARG A 22 5.93 6.13 7.82
N ALA A 23 6.07 5.02 7.11
CA ALA A 23 5.92 4.99 5.67
C ALA A 23 4.53 5.55 5.39
N ALA A 24 4.48 6.76 4.81
CA ALA A 24 3.22 7.32 4.35
C ALA A 24 2.68 6.36 3.28
N LEU A 25 1.43 5.95 3.42
CA LEU A 25 0.78 5.10 2.43
C LEU A 25 0.80 5.81 1.08
N GLU A 26 1.57 5.30 0.13
CA GLU A 26 1.59 5.83 -1.23
C GLU A 26 0.26 5.48 -1.90
N ILE A 27 -0.50 6.50 -2.31
CA ILE A 27 -1.79 6.30 -2.94
C ILE A 27 -1.58 6.08 -4.43
N VAL A 28 -1.83 4.86 -4.88
CA VAL A 28 -1.63 4.42 -6.25
C VAL A 28 -2.98 4.06 -6.88
N GLU A 29 -3.20 4.47 -8.14
CA GLU A 29 -4.40 4.07 -8.85
C GLU A 29 -4.45 2.55 -9.01
N PRO A 30 -5.60 1.89 -8.73
CA PRO A 30 -5.64 0.43 -8.72
C PRO A 30 -5.29 -0.21 -10.06
N ALA A 31 -5.45 0.52 -11.18
CA ALA A 31 -5.07 0.04 -12.50
C ALA A 31 -3.55 -0.07 -12.65
N ALA A 32 -2.78 0.88 -12.11
CA ALA A 32 -1.32 0.86 -12.15
C ALA A 32 -0.74 -0.30 -11.34
N LEU A 33 -1.46 -0.78 -10.31
CA LEU A 33 -1.05 -1.95 -9.54
C LEU A 33 -1.04 -3.25 -10.36
N CYS A 34 -1.73 -3.28 -11.51
CA CYS A 34 -1.74 -4.44 -12.39
C CYS A 34 -0.43 -4.63 -13.18
N ASP A 35 0.42 -3.59 -13.27
CA ASP A 35 1.71 -3.64 -13.98
C ASP A 35 2.71 -4.60 -13.32
N ARG A 36 2.43 -5.05 -12.09
CA ARG A 36 3.20 -6.08 -11.38
C ARG A 36 3.21 -7.45 -12.08
N PHE A 37 2.21 -7.74 -12.92
CA PHE A 37 2.09 -9.04 -13.56
C PHE A 37 2.97 -9.14 -14.80
N GLU A 38 4.00 -9.97 -14.77
CA GLU A 38 4.87 -10.21 -15.95
C GLU A 38 4.10 -10.80 -17.14
N LYS A 39 3.03 -11.55 -16.86
CA LYS A 39 2.19 -12.18 -17.88
C LYS A 39 1.07 -11.23 -18.29
N LYS A 40 1.11 -10.77 -19.54
CA LYS A 40 0.06 -9.92 -20.16
C LYS A 40 -1.37 -10.45 -20.00
N ALA A 41 -1.55 -11.77 -19.96
CA ALA A 41 -2.85 -12.38 -19.74
C ALA A 41 -3.41 -12.10 -18.32
N ASP A 42 -2.55 -12.09 -17.31
CA ASP A 42 -2.93 -11.87 -15.92
C ASP A 42 -3.05 -10.38 -15.60
N GLU A 43 -2.16 -9.56 -16.17
CA GLU A 43 -2.28 -8.09 -16.20
C GLU A 43 -3.65 -7.66 -16.76
N LYS A 44 -4.03 -8.19 -17.93
CA LYS A 44 -5.34 -7.87 -18.55
C LYS A 44 -6.52 -8.32 -17.69
N LYS A 45 -6.42 -9.45 -16.99
CA LYS A 45 -7.45 -9.89 -16.04
C LYS A 45 -7.57 -8.92 -14.86
N CYS A 46 -6.44 -8.49 -14.31
CA CYS A 46 -6.38 -7.50 -13.24
C CYS A 46 -7.01 -6.17 -13.69
N LEU A 47 -6.61 -5.65 -14.86
CA LEU A 47 -7.16 -4.40 -15.42
C LEU A 47 -8.68 -4.50 -15.62
N ASN A 48 -9.15 -5.60 -16.21
CA ASN A 48 -10.59 -5.84 -16.37
C ASN A 48 -11.32 -5.89 -15.02
N PHE A 49 -10.72 -6.54 -14.02
CA PHE A 49 -11.27 -6.61 -12.68
C PHE A 49 -11.40 -5.23 -12.05
N VAL A 50 -10.32 -4.44 -12.05
CA VAL A 50 -10.28 -3.08 -11.49
C VAL A 50 -11.31 -2.18 -12.16
N ASN A 51 -11.36 -2.18 -13.50
CA ASN A 51 -12.30 -1.36 -14.26
C ASN A 51 -13.77 -1.72 -14.00
N THR A 52 -14.05 -3.02 -13.80
CA THR A 52 -15.42 -3.51 -13.59
C THR A 52 -15.88 -3.35 -12.16
N LYS A 53 -15.00 -3.66 -11.19
CA LYS A 53 -15.37 -3.77 -9.78
C LYS A 53 -15.06 -2.52 -8.97
N LYS A 54 -14.22 -1.62 -9.49
CA LYS A 54 -13.87 -0.33 -8.88
C LYS A 54 -13.49 -0.49 -7.39
N PRO A 55 -12.39 -1.22 -7.10
CA PRO A 55 -11.90 -1.32 -5.73
C PRO A 55 -11.61 0.07 -5.16
N ASP A 56 -11.79 0.22 -3.85
CA ASP A 56 -11.42 1.46 -3.15
C ASP A 56 -9.93 1.73 -3.30
N THR A 57 -9.57 2.95 -3.71
CA THR A 57 -8.19 3.32 -4.01
C THR A 57 -7.28 3.26 -2.79
N TYR A 58 -7.76 3.66 -1.60
CA TYR A 58 -6.95 3.65 -0.39
C TYR A 58 -6.66 2.22 0.06
N VAL A 59 -7.70 1.36 0.07
CA VAL A 59 -7.53 -0.05 0.42
C VAL A 59 -6.69 -0.77 -0.64
N ALA A 60 -6.92 -0.51 -1.92
CA ALA A 60 -6.13 -1.11 -3.00
C ALA A 60 -4.65 -0.71 -2.92
N SER A 61 -4.33 0.53 -2.55
CA SER A 61 -2.96 0.99 -2.37
C SER A 61 -2.21 0.18 -1.30
N THR A 62 -2.88 -0.23 -0.23
CA THR A 62 -2.27 -1.11 0.79
C THR A 62 -1.93 -2.52 0.28
N CYS A 63 -2.58 -2.96 -0.80
CA CYS A 63 -2.33 -4.25 -1.42
C CYS A 63 -1.02 -4.27 -2.22
N GLN A 64 -0.45 -3.10 -2.58
CA GLN A 64 0.79 -3.00 -3.34
C GLN A 64 1.95 -3.73 -2.66
N SER A 65 1.99 -3.66 -1.33
CA SER A 65 3.04 -4.27 -0.51
C SER A 65 2.94 -5.79 -0.37
N LEU A 66 1.94 -6.43 -0.98
CA LEU A 66 1.81 -7.90 -0.98
C LEU A 66 2.64 -8.49 -2.11
N ASP A 67 3.60 -9.35 -1.79
CA ASP A 67 4.46 -9.98 -2.80
C ASP A 67 3.75 -11.09 -3.58
N ASP A 68 2.87 -11.86 -2.91
CA ASP A 68 2.15 -12.94 -3.58
C ASP A 68 0.99 -12.41 -4.45
N ASN A 69 1.04 -12.75 -5.75
CA ASN A 69 0.04 -12.32 -6.72
C ASN A 69 -1.38 -12.84 -6.43
N LYS A 70 -1.54 -13.97 -5.75
CA LYS A 70 -2.88 -14.49 -5.38
C LYS A 70 -3.44 -13.71 -4.20
N LEU A 71 -2.61 -13.45 -3.19
CA LEU A 71 -2.98 -12.62 -2.04
C LEU A 71 -3.27 -11.18 -2.48
N PHE A 72 -2.50 -10.64 -3.41
CA PHE A 72 -2.78 -9.36 -4.04
C PHE A 72 -4.18 -9.30 -4.67
N MET A 73 -4.54 -10.28 -5.51
CA MET A 73 -5.87 -10.30 -6.13
C MET A 73 -6.99 -10.48 -5.10
N GLN A 74 -6.76 -11.24 -4.02
CA GLN A 74 -7.70 -11.35 -2.90
C GLN A 74 -7.85 -10.02 -2.15
N CYS A 75 -6.75 -9.28 -1.98
CA CYS A 75 -6.74 -7.95 -1.37
C CYS A 75 -7.50 -6.95 -2.24
N LEU A 76 -7.30 -6.96 -3.55
CA LEU A 76 -8.09 -6.16 -4.49
C LEU A 76 -9.57 -6.52 -4.44
N GLU A 77 -9.93 -7.80 -4.32
CA GLU A 77 -11.32 -8.20 -4.14
C GLU A 77 -11.90 -7.66 -2.83
N PHE A 78 -11.15 -7.76 -1.75
CA PHE A 78 -11.54 -7.18 -0.47
C PHE A 78 -11.75 -5.66 -0.56
N ALA A 79 -10.88 -4.95 -1.27
CA ALA A 79 -10.99 -3.50 -1.50
C ALA A 79 -12.28 -3.09 -2.25
N THR A 80 -12.96 -4.01 -2.94
CA THR A 80 -14.27 -3.72 -3.58
C THR A 80 -15.44 -3.66 -2.60
N LYS A 81 -15.27 -4.21 -1.39
CA LYS A 81 -16.33 -4.36 -0.38
C LYS A 81 -15.99 -3.65 0.93
N ALA A 82 -14.71 -3.47 1.23
CA ALA A 82 -14.24 -2.85 2.45
C ALA A 82 -14.65 -1.37 2.53
N GLU A 83 -15.15 -0.96 3.69
CA GLU A 83 -15.37 0.44 4.06
C GLU A 83 -14.41 0.72 5.22
N ILE A 84 -13.19 1.19 4.90
CA ILE A 84 -12.14 1.45 5.89
C ILE A 84 -11.78 2.94 5.87
N ASP A 85 -11.58 3.53 7.05
CA ASP A 85 -11.00 4.87 7.17
C ASP A 85 -9.51 4.83 6.77
N PRO A 86 -9.07 5.63 5.79
CA PRO A 86 -7.67 5.67 5.35
C PRO A 86 -6.66 5.89 6.47
N ARG A 87 -7.05 6.58 7.55
CA ARG A 87 -6.18 6.81 8.72
C ARG A 87 -5.87 5.55 9.49
N GLU A 88 -6.76 4.55 9.44
CA GLU A 88 -6.52 3.26 10.07
C GLU A 88 -5.68 2.32 9.18
N LEU A 89 -5.58 2.60 7.87
CA LEU A 89 -4.78 1.81 6.93
C LEU A 89 -3.27 2.00 7.12
N GLU A 90 -2.82 3.15 7.64
CA GLU A 90 -1.40 3.42 7.89
C GLU A 90 -0.77 2.33 8.78
N THR A 91 -1.50 1.83 9.77
CA THR A 91 -1.02 0.74 10.64
C THR A 91 -0.90 -0.60 9.94
N CYS A 92 -1.66 -0.82 8.87
CA CYS A 92 -1.57 -2.02 8.04
C CYS A 92 -0.56 -1.87 6.90
N ALA A 93 -0.05 -0.66 6.65
CA ALA A 93 0.89 -0.39 5.57
C ALA A 93 2.36 -0.55 5.98
N GLN A 94 2.64 -0.80 7.26
CA GLN A 94 4.01 -0.94 7.81
C GLN A 94 4.81 -2.01 7.06
N GLU A 95 6.07 -1.72 6.74
CA GLU A 95 6.95 -2.58 5.92
C GLU A 95 7.31 -3.91 6.62
N ASP A 96 7.24 -3.91 7.95
CA ASP A 96 7.61 -5.01 8.83
C ASP A 96 6.50 -6.08 9.00
N LEU A 97 5.33 -5.89 8.37
CA LEU A 97 4.25 -6.88 8.35
C LEU A 97 4.38 -7.86 7.19
N SER A 98 4.34 -9.15 7.49
CA SER A 98 4.20 -10.19 6.46
C SER A 98 2.86 -10.09 5.71
N ASP A 99 2.78 -10.66 4.50
CA ASP A 99 1.56 -10.67 3.69
C ASP A 99 0.31 -11.15 4.46
N GLN A 100 0.48 -12.18 5.29
CA GLN A 100 -0.61 -12.73 6.09
C GLN A 100 -1.03 -11.79 7.23
N GLU A 101 -0.06 -11.16 7.89
CA GLU A 101 -0.32 -10.18 8.96
C GLU A 101 -0.98 -8.93 8.40
N ARG A 102 -0.54 -8.46 7.23
CA ARG A 102 -1.13 -7.34 6.50
C ARG A 102 -2.58 -7.61 6.14
N MET A 103 -2.87 -8.78 5.56
CA MET A 103 -4.25 -9.19 5.25
C MET A 103 -5.12 -9.34 6.50
N SER A 104 -4.55 -9.83 7.60
CA SER A 104 -5.24 -9.92 8.89
C SER A 104 -5.55 -8.54 9.47
N CYS A 105 -4.61 -7.60 9.37
CA CYS A 105 -4.79 -6.21 9.77
C CYS A 105 -5.93 -5.56 8.99
N LEU A 106 -5.91 -5.63 7.66
CA LEU A 106 -6.95 -5.06 6.80
C LEU A 106 -8.35 -5.58 7.13
N ARG A 107 -8.48 -6.90 7.34
CA ARG A 107 -9.76 -7.51 7.73
C ARG A 107 -10.26 -6.99 9.07
N LYS A 108 -9.39 -6.98 10.10
CA LYS A 108 -9.73 -6.44 11.43
C LYS A 108 -10.14 -4.96 11.36
N THR A 109 -9.48 -4.19 10.51
CA THR A 109 -9.79 -2.77 10.33
C THR A 109 -11.14 -2.56 9.61
N ALA A 110 -11.51 -3.41 8.63
CA ALA A 110 -12.85 -3.36 8.05
C ALA A 110 -13.96 -3.82 9.01
N ASP A 111 -13.67 -4.77 9.90
CA ASP A 111 -14.64 -5.24 10.88
C ASP A 111 -14.93 -4.20 11.98
N LYS A 112 -13.99 -3.26 12.22
CA LYS A 112 -14.27 -2.06 12.99
C LYS A 112 -15.24 -1.21 12.17
N LYS A 113 -16.54 -1.31 12.47
CA LYS A 113 -17.59 -0.47 11.89
C LYS A 113 -17.32 1.01 12.14
N GLY A 114 -16.46 1.62 11.32
CA GLY A 114 -16.31 3.06 11.22
C GLY A 114 -17.50 3.68 10.49
N PRO A 115 -17.66 5.01 10.52
CA PRO A 115 -18.66 5.69 9.70
C PRO A 115 -18.44 5.33 8.23
N LYS A 116 -19.52 5.00 7.51
CA LYS A 116 -19.46 4.66 6.09
C LYS A 116 -18.85 5.81 5.31
N PHE A 117 -17.59 5.66 4.87
CA PHE A 117 -16.96 6.65 4.00
C PHE A 117 -17.47 6.45 2.57
N GLN A 118 -17.85 7.57 1.93
CA GLN A 118 -18.22 7.55 0.52
C GLN A 118 -16.98 7.21 -0.30
N ARG A 119 -17.05 6.12 -1.05
CA ARG A 119 -16.03 5.76 -2.05
C ARG A 119 -15.72 6.99 -2.89
N MET A 120 -14.45 7.31 -3.04
CA MET A 120 -14.05 8.44 -3.85
C MET A 120 -14.59 8.22 -5.27
N PRO A 121 -15.40 9.14 -5.83
CA PRO A 121 -15.86 8.99 -7.20
C PRO A 121 -14.64 8.97 -8.11
N ALA A 122 -14.64 8.04 -9.08
CA ALA A 122 -13.63 7.97 -10.13
C ALA A 122 -13.73 9.21 -11.03
N GLN A 123 -13.23 10.36 -10.57
CA GLN A 123 -13.20 11.61 -11.33
C GLN A 123 -11.94 12.39 -10.99
N PHE A 124 -10.82 12.00 -11.58
CA PHE A 124 -9.76 12.94 -11.99
C PHE A 124 -9.23 12.52 -13.36
N GLU A 125 -10.10 12.53 -14.38
CA GLU A 125 -9.64 12.63 -15.77
C GLU A 125 -9.07 14.05 -15.99
N GLY A 126 -7.78 14.21 -15.71
CA GLY A 126 -7.02 15.41 -16.00
C GLY A 126 -6.71 15.53 -17.49
N SER A 127 -7.64 16.13 -18.24
CA SER A 127 -7.44 16.94 -19.47
C SER A 127 -6.18 16.66 -20.31
N THR A 128 -6.29 15.78 -21.30
CA THR A 128 -5.43 15.89 -22.49
C THR A 128 -5.89 17.11 -23.30
N LYS A 129 -5.18 18.24 -23.14
CA LYS A 129 -5.29 19.38 -24.04
C LYS A 129 -4.96 18.92 -25.46
N LYS A 130 -6.00 18.81 -26.28
CA LYS A 130 -5.96 18.60 -27.71
C LYS A 130 -5.13 19.72 -28.36
N SER A 131 -3.92 19.37 -28.81
CA SER A 131 -3.07 20.26 -29.61
C SER A 131 -3.75 20.50 -30.97
N PRO A 132 -4.03 21.75 -31.39
CA PRO A 132 -4.54 21.99 -32.73
C PRO A 132 -3.37 21.93 -33.72
N GLY A 133 -3.26 20.80 -34.40
CA GLY A 133 -2.43 20.64 -35.59
C GLY A 133 -2.85 21.66 -36.67
N LYS A 134 -1.88 22.48 -37.05
CA LYS A 134 -1.97 23.57 -38.02
C LYS A 134 -1.61 23.07 -39.43
N LYS A 135 -2.32 23.62 -40.44
CA LYS A 135 -2.06 23.69 -41.89
C LYS A 135 -2.52 22.52 -42.79
N ARG A 136 -3.60 22.79 -43.55
CA ARG A 136 -3.51 22.93 -45.01
C ARG A 136 -4.04 24.31 -45.39
#